data_AF-A0A7C5CPQ1-F1
#
_entry.id   AF-A0A7C5CPQ1-F1
#
_cell.length_a   1.000
_cell.length_b   1.000
_cell.length_c   1.000
_cell.angle_alpha   90.00
_cell.angle_beta   90.00
_cell.angle_gamma   90.00
#
_symmetry.space_group_name_H-M   'P 1'
#
loop_
_entity.id
_entity.type
_entity.pdbx_description
1 polymer ?
#
loop_
_entity_poly.entity_id
_entity_poly.type
_entity_poly.pdbx_seq_one_letter_code
_entity_poly.pdbx_strand_id
1 'polypeptide(L)'
;VLLIDERPEEVTEMSRMVQGEVVSSTFDEPATRHIQVAEMVIEKAKRLVEHKRDVVILLDSITRLARAYNTVVPASGKVLTGGVDANALHRPKRFFGAARNIEEGGSLTILATALIDTGSKMDDVIYEEFKGTGNMEVHLDRRIAEKRVFPAININRSGTRREELLTTEDELKALWVLRKFLHPMDEIGSMEFLLDRLTKSKTNQEFFDMMKAH
;
A
#
# COMPACT_ATOMS: atom_id res chain seq x y z
N VAL A 1 12.36 -3.87 -3.96
CA VAL A 1 11.82 -3.45 -2.64
C VAL A 1 12.60 -2.23 -2.17
N LEU A 2 11.91 -1.22 -1.67
CA LEU A 2 12.49 -0.01 -1.10
C LEU A 2 12.11 0.06 0.38
N LEU A 3 13.09 -0.03 1.27
CA LEU A 3 12.89 0.00 2.72
C LEU A 3 13.45 1.32 3.28
N ILE A 4 12.62 2.10 3.97
CA ILE A 4 12.97 3.43 4.47
C ILE A 4 12.70 3.49 5.97
N ASP A 5 13.74 3.83 6.74
CA ASP A 5 13.66 4.00 8.19
C ASP A 5 13.12 2.74 8.89
N GLU A 6 13.50 1.57 8.35
CA GLU A 6 13.16 0.25 8.89
C GLU A 6 14.35 -0.42 9.59
N ARG A 7 14.08 -1.54 10.27
CA ARG A 7 15.09 -2.20 11.10
C ARG A 7 16.10 -3.02 10.29
N PRO A 8 17.39 -3.06 10.68
CA PRO A 8 18.41 -3.83 9.97
C PRO A 8 18.09 -5.32 9.81
N GLU A 9 17.42 -5.93 10.80
CA GLU A 9 17.01 -7.33 10.75
C GLU A 9 15.94 -7.59 9.66
N GLU A 10 14.97 -6.69 9.52
CA GLU A 10 13.90 -6.77 8.51
C GLU A 10 14.49 -6.58 7.10
N VAL A 11 15.45 -5.66 6.95
CA VAL A 11 16.21 -5.48 5.70
C VAL A 11 16.95 -6.75 5.31
N THR A 12 17.60 -7.40 6.28
CA THR A 12 18.36 -8.64 6.04
C THR A 12 17.45 -9.79 5.65
N GLU A 13 16.31 -9.94 6.33
CA GLU A 13 15.29 -10.93 6.02
C GLU A 13 14.74 -10.74 4.60
N MET A 14 14.31 -9.51 4.27
CA MET A 14 13.77 -9.16 2.96
C MET A 14 14.78 -9.44 1.83
N SER A 15 16.05 -9.10 2.06
CA SER A 15 17.14 -9.32 1.09
C SER A 15 17.42 -10.80 0.81
N ARG A 16 17.13 -11.69 1.78
CA ARG A 16 17.27 -13.15 1.61
C ARG A 16 16.03 -13.80 1.02
N MET A 17 14.86 -13.24 1.29
CA MET A 17 13.57 -13.80 0.87
C MET A 17 13.19 -13.42 -0.56
N VAL A 18 13.44 -12.16 -0.96
CA VAL A 18 12.96 -11.64 -2.25
C VAL A 18 13.97 -11.92 -3.37
N GLN A 19 13.49 -12.54 -4.44
CA GLN A 19 14.23 -12.65 -5.69
C GLN A 19 14.11 -11.36 -6.50
N GLY A 20 14.85 -10.33 -6.09
CA GLY A 20 14.85 -9.02 -6.74
C GLY A 20 15.80 -8.04 -6.07
N GLU A 21 15.79 -6.80 -6.56
CA GLU A 21 16.60 -5.74 -5.99
C GLU A 21 15.97 -5.23 -4.69
N VAL A 22 16.74 -5.25 -3.60
CA VAL A 22 16.37 -4.65 -2.32
C VAL A 22 17.29 -3.45 -2.08
N VAL A 23 16.70 -2.26 -2.02
CA VAL A 23 17.38 -1.01 -1.68
C VAL A 23 16.83 -0.53 -0.35
N SER A 24 17.72 -0.17 0.59
CA SER A 24 17.30 0.21 1.94
C SER A 24 18.09 1.40 2.47
N SER A 25 17.48 2.08 3.45
CA SER A 25 18.11 3.04 4.34
C SER A 25 17.50 2.82 5.72
N THR A 26 18.24 2.19 6.63
CA THR A 26 17.75 1.83 7.98
C THR A 26 17.55 3.07 8.84
N PHE A 27 16.88 2.92 9.99
CA PHE A 27 16.65 4.03 10.95
C PHE A 27 17.93 4.67 11.52
N ASP A 28 19.10 4.03 11.34
CA ASP A 28 20.39 4.59 11.75
C ASP A 28 20.85 5.75 10.84
N GLU A 29 20.28 5.84 9.64
CA GLU A 29 20.63 6.84 8.63
C GLU A 29 19.81 8.14 8.82
N PRO A 30 20.36 9.31 8.44
CA PRO A 30 19.62 10.56 8.56
C PRO A 30 18.48 10.67 7.54
N ALA A 31 17.45 11.48 7.85
CA ALA A 31 16.31 11.74 6.96
C ALA A 31 16.72 12.20 5.54
N THR A 32 17.81 12.97 5.42
CA THR A 32 18.37 13.38 4.12
C THR A 32 18.82 12.21 3.27
N ARG A 33 19.37 11.16 3.90
CA ARG A 33 19.77 9.92 3.23
C ARG A 33 18.56 9.14 2.74
N HIS A 34 17.51 9.01 3.56
CA HIS A 34 16.26 8.36 3.15
C HIS A 34 15.67 8.99 1.89
N ILE A 35 15.60 10.33 1.87
CA ILE A 35 15.12 11.10 0.71
C ILE A 35 16.00 10.83 -0.50
N GLN A 36 17.33 10.91 -0.36
CA GLN A 36 18.26 10.69 -1.45
C GLN A 36 18.11 9.30 -2.06
N VAL A 37 18.03 8.26 -1.22
CA VAL A 37 17.86 6.87 -1.66
C VAL A 37 16.53 6.69 -2.40
N ALA A 38 15.43 7.21 -1.86
CA ALA A 38 14.13 7.14 -2.52
C ALA A 38 14.12 7.86 -3.89
N GLU A 39 14.71 9.05 -3.98
CA GLU A 39 14.81 9.82 -5.23
C GLU A 39 15.64 9.07 -6.30
N MET A 40 16.74 8.43 -5.92
CA MET A 40 17.52 7.61 -6.86
C MET A 40 16.72 6.40 -7.37
N VAL A 41 15.97 5.73 -6.48
CA VAL A 41 15.16 4.55 -6.85
C VAL A 41 14.03 4.93 -7.80
N ILE A 42 13.33 6.04 -7.54
CA ILE A 42 12.23 6.46 -8.42
C ILE A 42 12.72 6.93 -9.78
N GLU A 43 13.87 7.62 -9.86
CA GLU A 43 14.45 8.01 -11.14
C GLU A 43 14.91 6.77 -11.94
N LYS A 44 15.55 5.79 -11.28
CA LYS A 44 15.87 4.51 -11.91
C LYS A 44 14.62 3.82 -12.47
N ALA A 45 13.55 3.75 -11.68
CA ALA A 45 12.29 3.15 -12.10
C ALA A 45 11.69 3.86 -13.31
N LYS A 46 11.66 5.20 -13.33
CA LYS A 46 11.19 5.99 -14.49
C LYS A 46 12.00 5.68 -15.74
N ARG A 47 13.33 5.62 -15.66
CA ARG A 47 14.18 5.28 -16.82
C ARG A 47 13.89 3.86 -17.34
N LEU A 48 13.68 2.88 -16.45
CA LEU A 48 13.29 1.54 -16.88
C LEU A 48 11.93 1.52 -17.59
N VAL A 49 10.96 2.27 -17.08
CA VAL A 49 9.62 2.39 -17.66
C VAL A 49 9.66 3.10 -19.01
N GLU A 50 10.50 4.11 -19.20
CA GLU A 50 10.75 4.74 -20.52
C GLU A 50 11.29 3.75 -21.56
N HIS A 51 12.00 2.69 -21.11
CA HIS A 51 12.39 1.55 -21.94
C HIS A 51 11.30 0.46 -22.03
N LYS A 52 10.03 0.82 -21.78
CA LYS A 52 8.84 -0.03 -21.87
C LYS A 52 8.89 -1.25 -20.94
N ARG A 53 9.53 -1.12 -19.77
CA ARG A 53 9.57 -2.17 -18.75
C ARG A 53 8.44 -1.95 -17.74
N ASP A 54 7.86 -3.04 -17.27
CA ASP A 54 6.94 -3.03 -16.13
C ASP A 54 7.76 -3.10 -14.84
N VAL A 55 7.63 -2.08 -14.00
CA VAL A 55 8.41 -1.92 -12.78
C VAL A 55 7.47 -1.86 -11.59
N VAL A 56 7.76 -2.67 -10.57
CA VAL A 56 7.04 -2.67 -9.30
C VAL A 56 7.96 -2.21 -8.17
N ILE A 57 7.55 -1.18 -7.45
CA ILE A 57 8.19 -0.75 -6.21
C ILE A 57 7.29 -1.15 -5.04
N LEU A 58 7.81 -2.02 -4.17
CA LEU A 58 7.25 -2.27 -2.84
C LEU A 58 7.96 -1.35 -1.86
N LEU A 59 7.26 -0.34 -1.34
CA LEU A 59 7.80 0.68 -0.42
C LEU A 59 7.31 0.42 1.01
N ASP A 60 8.25 0.24 1.93
CA ASP A 60 7.97 0.15 3.37
C ASP A 60 8.79 1.20 4.13
N SER A 61 8.26 2.35 4.57
CA SER A 61 6.87 2.82 4.40
C SER A 61 6.77 4.24 3.83
N ILE A 62 5.63 4.56 3.22
CA ILE A 62 5.38 5.90 2.69
C ILE A 62 5.21 6.94 3.79
N THR A 63 4.69 6.53 4.95
CA THR A 63 4.53 7.40 6.12
C THR A 63 5.89 7.87 6.63
N ARG A 64 6.86 6.95 6.78
CA ARG A 64 8.23 7.29 7.19
C ARG A 64 8.93 8.17 6.16
N LEU A 65 8.75 7.89 4.87
CA LEU A 65 9.29 8.74 3.82
C LEU A 65 8.72 10.17 3.90
N ALA A 66 7.40 10.32 4.09
CA ALA A 66 6.77 11.63 4.25
C ALA A 66 7.25 12.38 5.51
N ARG A 67 7.48 11.67 6.62
CA ARG A 67 8.11 12.23 7.83
C ARG A 67 9.51 12.75 7.54
N ALA A 68 10.34 11.98 6.83
CA ALA A 68 11.68 12.42 6.44
C ALA A 68 11.65 13.72 5.62
N TYR A 69 10.73 13.82 4.63
CA TYR A 69 10.54 15.06 3.87
C TYR A 69 10.09 16.24 4.75
N ASN A 70 9.20 16.01 5.71
CA ASN A 70 8.76 17.05 6.65
C ASN A 70 9.89 17.56 7.55
N THR A 71 10.83 16.70 7.95
CA THR A 71 11.98 17.09 8.76
C THR A 71 13.02 17.90 7.97
N VAL A 72 13.18 17.62 6.68
CA VAL A 72 14.23 18.23 5.84
C VAL A 72 13.75 19.50 5.12
N VAL A 73 12.44 19.66 4.90
CA VAL A 73 11.91 20.85 4.20
C VAL A 73 12.18 22.13 5.02
N PRO A 74 12.65 23.23 4.39
CA PRO A 74 12.73 24.51 5.05
C PRO A 74 11.34 24.97 5.51
N ALA A 75 11.26 25.52 6.72
CA ALA A 75 9.99 25.99 7.28
C ALA A 75 9.34 27.03 6.37
N SER A 76 8.10 26.76 5.94
CA SER A 76 7.31 27.66 5.10
C SER A 76 6.61 28.77 5.91
N GLY A 77 6.63 28.67 7.23
CA GLY A 77 5.84 29.50 8.14
C GLY A 77 4.36 29.09 8.23
N LYS A 78 3.94 28.06 7.49
CA LYS A 78 2.57 27.53 7.50
C LYS A 78 2.57 26.06 7.89
N VAL A 79 2.17 25.79 9.13
CA VAL A 79 2.08 24.43 9.68
C VAL A 79 0.62 23.99 9.67
N LEU A 80 0.35 22.86 9.02
CA LEU A 80 -0.95 22.20 9.00
C LEU A 80 -1.20 21.46 10.32
N THR A 81 -2.44 20.99 10.49
CA THR A 81 -2.80 20.11 11.60
C THR A 81 -1.83 18.93 11.69
N GLY A 82 -1.40 18.56 12.90
CA GLY A 82 -0.47 17.46 13.11
C GLY A 82 1.01 17.80 12.92
N GLY A 83 1.37 19.08 12.72
CA GLY A 83 2.78 19.48 12.66
C GLY A 83 3.45 19.26 11.30
N VAL A 84 2.64 19.08 10.25
CA VAL A 84 3.11 18.91 8.87
C VAL A 84 3.26 20.29 8.23
N ASP A 85 4.42 20.62 7.67
CA ASP A 85 4.60 21.83 6.90
C ASP A 85 3.77 21.76 5.59
N ALA A 86 3.13 22.87 5.20
CA ALA A 86 2.29 22.92 4.01
C ALA A 86 2.99 22.45 2.72
N ASN A 87 4.32 22.58 2.64
CA ASN A 87 5.11 22.17 1.49
C ASN A 87 5.72 20.77 1.64
N ALA A 88 5.69 20.16 2.82
CA ALA A 88 6.34 18.88 3.11
C ALA A 88 5.78 17.73 2.26
N LEU A 89 4.48 17.72 2.00
CA LEU A 89 3.81 16.61 1.32
C LEU A 89 3.89 16.68 -0.21
N HIS A 90 4.32 17.81 -0.78
CA HIS A 90 4.37 17.97 -2.24
C HIS A 90 5.30 16.93 -2.90
N ARG A 91 6.50 16.73 -2.36
CA ARG A 91 7.47 15.76 -2.90
C ARG A 91 7.04 14.30 -2.70
N PRO A 92 6.65 13.86 -1.48
CA PRO A 92 6.09 12.53 -1.29
C PRO A 92 4.89 12.22 -2.20
N LYS A 93 3.97 13.17 -2.41
CA LYS A 93 2.84 13.00 -3.34
C LYS A 93 3.30 12.82 -4.78
N ARG A 94 4.33 13.56 -5.21
CA ARG A 94 4.93 13.37 -6.55
C ARG A 94 5.62 12.01 -6.69
N PHE A 95 6.27 11.52 -5.64
CA PHE A 95 6.86 10.18 -5.62
C PHE A 95 5.77 9.12 -5.81
N PHE A 96 4.72 9.15 -4.99
CA PHE A 96 3.65 8.14 -5.05
C PHE A 96 2.82 8.24 -6.33
N GLY A 97 2.49 9.47 -6.76
CA GLY A 97 1.80 9.75 -8.02
C GLY A 97 2.65 9.53 -9.27
N ALA A 98 3.90 9.09 -9.15
CA ALA A 98 4.66 8.61 -10.29
C ALA A 98 4.08 7.29 -10.82
N ALA A 99 3.46 6.47 -9.96
CA ALA A 99 2.82 5.23 -10.36
C ALA A 99 1.73 5.47 -11.41
N ARG A 100 1.80 4.76 -12.54
CA ARG A 100 0.87 4.86 -13.66
C ARG A 100 1.07 3.73 -14.66
N ASN A 101 0.00 3.40 -15.38
CA ASN A 101 0.08 2.63 -16.61
C ASN A 101 0.34 3.57 -17.80
N ILE A 102 1.20 3.17 -18.75
CA ILE A 102 1.56 3.98 -19.93
C ILE A 102 1.10 3.25 -21.19
N GLU A 103 0.34 3.94 -22.03
CA GLU A 103 -0.27 3.35 -23.23
C GLU A 103 0.79 2.95 -24.27
N GLU A 104 1.86 3.73 -24.40
CA GLU A 104 2.95 3.50 -25.35
C GLU A 104 3.89 2.34 -24.95
N GLY A 105 3.71 1.79 -23.75
CA GLY A 105 4.39 0.61 -23.22
C GLY A 105 5.08 0.82 -21.87
N GLY A 106 5.07 -0.22 -21.05
CA GLY A 106 5.60 -0.20 -19.68
C GLY A 106 4.60 0.33 -18.66
N SER A 107 4.89 0.09 -17.38
CA SER A 107 4.07 0.55 -16.27
C SER A 107 4.91 0.71 -15.01
N LEU A 108 4.52 1.66 -14.17
CA LEU A 108 5.08 1.82 -12.83
C LEU A 108 4.00 1.53 -11.79
N THR A 109 4.12 0.40 -11.11
CA THR A 109 3.28 0.06 -9.95
C THR A 109 4.04 0.40 -8.67
N ILE A 110 3.40 1.13 -7.77
CA ILE A 110 3.93 1.37 -6.42
C ILE A 110 2.91 0.86 -5.42
N LEU A 111 3.30 -0.12 -4.62
CA LEU A 111 2.56 -0.56 -3.45
C LEU A 111 3.35 -0.09 -2.22
N ALA A 112 2.71 0.71 -1.39
CA ALA A 112 3.36 1.26 -0.22
C ALA A 112 2.55 0.99 1.04
N THR A 113 3.23 0.65 2.14
CA THR A 113 2.60 0.57 3.45
C THR A 113 2.40 1.98 4.01
N ALA A 114 1.27 2.18 4.68
CA ALA A 114 0.96 3.41 5.39
C ALA A 114 0.58 3.07 6.83
N LEU A 115 1.12 3.81 7.79
CA LEU A 115 0.81 3.65 9.20
C LEU A 115 -0.41 4.50 9.56
N ILE A 116 -1.37 3.87 10.23
CA ILE A 116 -2.57 4.49 10.80
C ILE A 116 -2.73 4.06 12.25
N ASP A 117 -3.56 4.75 13.02
CA ASP A 117 -3.82 4.44 14.44
C ASP A 117 -2.54 4.36 15.29
N THR A 118 -1.55 5.21 14.96
CA THR A 118 -0.27 5.32 15.69
C THR A 118 -0.37 6.24 16.91
N GLY A 119 -1.49 6.97 17.04
CA GLY A 119 -1.68 8.05 18.02
C GLY A 119 -1.06 9.39 17.59
N SER A 120 -0.38 9.45 16.44
CA SER A 120 0.18 10.67 15.87
C SER A 120 -0.77 11.31 14.86
N LYS A 121 -1.28 12.51 15.17
CA LYS A 121 -2.07 13.31 14.22
C LYS A 121 -1.34 13.60 12.91
N MET A 122 0.00 13.59 12.93
CA MET A 122 0.81 13.74 11.72
C MET A 122 0.57 12.59 10.74
N ASP A 123 0.51 11.35 11.24
CA ASP A 123 0.34 10.17 10.41
C ASP A 123 -1.06 10.11 9.83
N ASP A 124 -2.09 10.49 10.62
CA ASP A 124 -3.47 10.58 10.15
C ASP A 124 -3.58 11.56 8.97
N VAL A 125 -2.94 12.72 9.06
CA VAL A 125 -2.92 13.72 7.99
C VAL A 125 -2.15 13.23 6.76
N ILE A 126 -1.01 12.56 6.96
CA ILE A 126 -0.24 11.95 5.87
C ILE A 126 -1.08 10.90 5.14
N TYR A 127 -1.75 10.03 5.89
CA TYR A 127 -2.60 8.98 5.35
C TYR A 127 -3.74 9.55 4.50
N GLU A 128 -4.48 10.54 5.01
CA GLU A 128 -5.60 11.16 4.28
C GLU A 128 -5.12 11.84 2.97
N GLU A 129 -3.94 12.45 2.98
CA GLU A 129 -3.36 13.07 1.78
C GLU A 129 -2.95 12.05 0.71
N PHE A 130 -2.46 10.88 1.12
CA PHE A 130 -2.10 9.81 0.19
C PHE A 130 -3.30 9.00 -0.29
N LYS A 131 -4.34 8.85 0.54
CA LYS A 131 -5.62 8.28 0.14
C LYS A 131 -6.23 9.01 -1.05
N GLY A 132 -6.12 10.35 -1.07
CA GLY A 132 -6.56 11.16 -2.22
C GLY A 132 -5.71 10.95 -3.49
N THR A 133 -4.46 10.52 -3.33
CA THR A 133 -3.49 10.35 -4.42
C THR A 133 -3.52 8.95 -5.04
N GLY A 134 -3.76 7.92 -4.22
CA GLY A 134 -3.83 6.52 -4.65
C GLY A 134 -5.16 6.12 -5.29
N ASN A 135 -5.18 4.89 -5.82
CA ASN A 135 -6.36 4.28 -6.43
C ASN A 135 -6.69 2.88 -5.88
N MET A 136 -5.89 2.34 -4.97
CA MET A 136 -6.09 1.06 -4.28
C MET A 136 -5.76 1.25 -2.80
N GLU A 137 -6.58 0.68 -1.93
CA GLU A 137 -6.34 0.59 -0.49
C GLU A 137 -6.61 -0.84 0.00
N VAL A 138 -5.69 -1.36 0.82
CA VAL A 138 -5.88 -2.61 1.56
C VAL A 138 -5.69 -2.30 3.04
N HIS A 139 -6.80 -2.27 3.76
CA HIS A 139 -6.83 -1.98 5.19
C HIS A 139 -6.57 -3.24 5.99
N LEU A 140 -5.70 -3.17 6.99
CA LEU A 140 -5.48 -4.24 7.96
C LEU A 140 -6.07 -3.84 9.31
N ASP A 141 -6.85 -4.72 9.94
CA ASP A 141 -7.51 -4.44 11.22
C ASP A 141 -6.74 -5.08 12.39
N ARG A 142 -6.36 -4.23 13.36
CA ARG A 142 -5.61 -4.65 14.55
C ARG A 142 -6.36 -5.71 15.37
N ARG A 143 -7.68 -5.64 15.47
CA ARG A 143 -8.49 -6.59 16.25
C ARG A 143 -8.46 -8.00 15.65
N ILE A 144 -8.44 -8.09 14.31
CA ILE A 144 -8.32 -9.37 13.60
C ILE A 144 -6.92 -9.97 13.83
N ALA A 145 -5.88 -9.14 13.75
CA ALA A 145 -4.50 -9.56 14.00
C ALA A 145 -4.27 -9.99 15.47
N GLU A 146 -4.84 -9.29 16.45
CA GLU A 146 -4.78 -9.64 17.87
C GLU A 146 -5.45 -10.99 18.17
N LYS A 147 -6.49 -11.35 17.42
CA LYS A 147 -7.12 -12.69 17.46
C LYS A 147 -6.31 -13.76 16.72
N ARG A 148 -5.16 -13.40 16.13
CA ARG A 148 -4.29 -14.27 15.31
C ARG A 148 -4.97 -14.85 14.07
N VAL A 149 -5.92 -14.11 13.49
CA VAL A 149 -6.54 -14.47 12.21
C VAL A 149 -5.77 -13.77 11.09
N PHE A 150 -5.17 -14.55 10.19
CA PHE A 150 -4.37 -14.03 9.08
C PHE A 150 -4.85 -14.56 7.73
N PRO A 151 -4.88 -13.71 6.67
CA PRO A 151 -4.51 -12.30 6.66
C PRO A 151 -5.53 -11.40 7.37
N ALA A 152 -5.08 -10.38 8.10
CA ALA A 152 -5.92 -9.52 8.94
C ALA A 152 -6.59 -8.38 8.16
N ILE A 153 -7.21 -8.68 7.02
CA ILE A 153 -7.73 -7.69 6.07
C ILE A 153 -9.13 -7.20 6.49
N ASN A 154 -9.35 -5.89 6.46
CA ASN A 154 -10.68 -5.31 6.53
C ASN A 154 -11.26 -5.22 5.11
N ILE A 155 -12.13 -6.16 4.75
CA ILE A 155 -12.70 -6.28 3.40
C ILE A 155 -13.56 -5.06 3.04
N ASN A 156 -14.36 -4.56 3.99
CA ASN A 156 -15.30 -3.47 3.74
C ASN A 156 -14.60 -2.14 3.45
N ARG A 157 -13.47 -1.87 4.12
CA ARG A 157 -12.66 -0.66 3.89
C ARG A 157 -11.71 -0.77 2.71
N SER A 158 -11.37 -1.99 2.29
CA SER A 158 -10.45 -2.23 1.18
C SER A 158 -11.15 -2.15 -0.18
N GLY A 159 -10.45 -1.66 -1.21
CA GLY A 159 -11.01 -1.56 -2.56
C GLY A 159 -10.04 -0.96 -3.57
N THR A 160 -10.40 -1.10 -4.84
CA THR A 160 -9.65 -0.54 -5.99
C THR A 160 -10.59 0.26 -6.86
N ARG A 161 -10.17 1.47 -7.27
CA ARG A 161 -10.93 2.29 -8.21
C ARG A 161 -10.85 1.69 -9.61
N ARG A 162 -11.97 1.73 -10.34
CA ARG A 162 -12.11 1.16 -11.68
C ARG A 162 -11.72 -0.32 -11.78
N GLU A 163 -12.15 -1.11 -10.80
CA GLU A 163 -11.85 -2.56 -10.76
C GLU A 163 -12.47 -3.34 -11.93
N GLU A 164 -13.47 -2.78 -12.62
CA GLU A 164 -14.05 -3.32 -13.86
C GLU A 164 -13.05 -3.40 -15.03
N LEU A 165 -11.93 -2.68 -14.97
CA LEU A 165 -10.86 -2.77 -15.96
C LEU A 165 -9.88 -3.91 -15.67
N LEU A 166 -9.93 -4.47 -14.46
CA LEU A 166 -9.00 -5.48 -13.96
C LEU A 166 -9.67 -6.85 -13.75
N THR A 167 -11.00 -6.89 -13.82
CA THR A 167 -11.81 -8.08 -13.55
C THR A 167 -12.75 -8.34 -14.71
N THR A 168 -13.11 -9.61 -14.91
CA THR A 168 -14.17 -9.97 -15.85
C THR A 168 -15.54 -9.56 -15.30
N GLU A 169 -16.55 -9.43 -16.16
CA GLU A 169 -17.90 -9.07 -15.72
C GLU A 169 -18.50 -10.08 -14.72
N ASP A 170 -18.21 -11.37 -14.90
CA ASP A 170 -18.68 -12.43 -14.02
C ASP A 170 -17.98 -12.41 -12.66
N GLU A 171 -16.67 -12.15 -12.64
CA GLU A 171 -15.93 -11.96 -11.38
C GLU A 171 -16.44 -10.73 -10.63
N LEU A 172 -16.65 -9.61 -11.33
CA LEU A 172 -17.12 -8.38 -10.72
C LEU A 172 -18.50 -8.55 -10.06
N LYS A 173 -19.43 -9.25 -10.73
CA LYS A 173 -20.74 -9.61 -10.15
C LYS A 173 -20.59 -10.49 -8.91
N ALA A 174 -19.73 -11.50 -8.96
CA ALA A 174 -19.49 -12.40 -7.83
C ALA A 174 -18.87 -11.65 -6.63
N LEU A 175 -17.87 -10.79 -6.88
CA LEU A 175 -17.26 -9.92 -5.88
C LEU A 175 -18.29 -9.00 -5.23
N TRP A 176 -19.23 -8.45 -6.00
CA TRP A 176 -20.28 -7.58 -5.47
C TRP A 176 -21.26 -8.33 -4.57
N VAL A 177 -21.68 -9.53 -4.96
CA VAL A 177 -22.52 -10.40 -4.12
C VAL A 177 -21.80 -10.75 -2.82
N LEU A 178 -20.52 -11.14 -2.92
CA LEU A 178 -19.70 -11.43 -1.74
C LEU A 178 -19.59 -10.21 -0.81
N ARG A 179 -19.30 -9.02 -1.36
CA ARG A 179 -19.24 -7.79 -0.57
C ARG A 179 -20.55 -7.49 0.14
N LYS A 180 -21.69 -7.61 -0.54
CA LYS A 180 -23.01 -7.40 0.07
C LYS A 180 -23.30 -8.40 1.20
N PHE A 181 -22.87 -9.64 1.03
CA PHE A 181 -23.05 -10.68 2.04
C PHE A 181 -22.17 -10.46 3.28
N LEU A 182 -20.93 -9.99 3.08
CA LEU A 182 -19.98 -9.73 4.18
C LEU A 182 -20.21 -8.39 4.89
N HIS A 183 -20.76 -7.39 4.20
CA HIS A 183 -20.99 -6.04 4.76
C HIS A 183 -21.75 -6.00 6.10
N PRO A 184 -22.83 -6.79 6.34
CA PRO A 184 -23.52 -6.77 7.63
C PRO A 184 -22.79 -7.49 8.76
N MET A 185 -21.72 -8.25 8.47
CA MET A 185 -20.92 -8.93 9.47
C MET A 185 -19.94 -7.96 10.14
N ASP A 186 -19.60 -8.22 11.40
CA ASP A 186 -18.47 -7.56 12.05
C ASP A 186 -17.14 -7.95 11.36
N GLU A 187 -16.09 -7.14 11.54
CA GLU A 187 -14.86 -7.32 10.79
C GLU A 187 -14.19 -8.68 11.03
N ILE A 188 -14.22 -9.18 12.28
CA ILE A 188 -13.65 -10.48 12.64
C ILE A 188 -14.49 -11.60 12.04
N GLY A 189 -15.81 -11.57 12.25
CA GLY A 189 -16.73 -12.56 11.71
C GLY A 189 -16.66 -12.66 10.18
N SER A 190 -16.52 -11.52 9.49
CA SER A 190 -16.39 -11.47 8.03
C SER A 190 -15.15 -12.21 7.53
N MET A 191 -13.99 -12.04 8.19
CA MET A 191 -12.74 -12.70 7.81
C MET A 191 -12.74 -14.19 8.17
N GLU A 192 -13.27 -14.56 9.34
CA GLU A 192 -13.38 -15.97 9.73
C GLU A 192 -14.32 -16.74 8.79
N PHE A 193 -15.45 -16.14 8.44
CA PHE A 193 -16.36 -16.71 7.44
C PHE A 193 -15.67 -16.88 6.09
N LEU A 194 -14.99 -15.85 5.60
CA LEU A 194 -14.30 -15.91 4.31
C LEU A 194 -13.23 -17.00 4.31
N LEU A 195 -12.42 -17.10 5.37
CA LEU A 195 -11.39 -18.12 5.50
C LEU A 195 -11.97 -19.55 5.57
N ASP A 196 -13.06 -19.77 6.31
CA ASP A 196 -13.75 -21.07 6.34
C ASP A 196 -14.25 -21.47 4.95
N ARG A 197 -14.69 -20.52 4.12
CA ARG A 197 -15.10 -20.82 2.75
C ARG A 197 -13.92 -21.05 1.81
N LEU A 198 -12.90 -20.19 1.86
CA LEU A 198 -11.72 -20.30 0.99
C LEU A 198 -10.97 -21.60 1.24
N THR A 199 -10.85 -22.07 2.48
CA THR A 199 -10.17 -23.32 2.82
C THR A 199 -10.86 -24.58 2.26
N LYS A 200 -12.14 -24.49 1.88
CA LYS A 200 -12.89 -25.57 1.23
C LYS A 200 -12.63 -25.67 -0.27
N SER A 201 -12.00 -24.65 -0.85
CA SER A 201 -11.63 -24.57 -2.26
C SER A 201 -10.11 -24.51 -2.42
N LYS A 202 -9.59 -24.96 -3.55
CA LYS A 202 -8.16 -24.78 -3.89
C LYS A 202 -7.92 -23.49 -4.66
N THR A 203 -8.94 -23.00 -5.37
CA THR A 203 -8.84 -21.82 -6.22
C THR A 203 -10.02 -20.88 -6.00
N ASN A 204 -9.81 -19.59 -6.27
CA ASN A 204 -10.89 -18.59 -6.20
C ASN A 204 -12.03 -18.89 -7.19
N GLN A 205 -11.71 -19.52 -8.33
CA GLN A 205 -12.71 -19.93 -9.31
C GLN A 205 -13.68 -20.97 -8.71
N GLU A 206 -13.15 -22.02 -8.09
CA GLU A 206 -13.95 -23.03 -7.39
C GLU A 206 -14.82 -22.40 -6.29
N PHE A 207 -14.25 -21.46 -5.52
CA PHE A 207 -14.99 -20.73 -4.50
C PHE A 207 -16.18 -19.94 -5.09
N PHE A 208 -15.96 -19.20 -6.18
CA PHE A 208 -17.04 -18.46 -6.83
C PHE A 208 -18.10 -19.37 -7.44
N ASP A 209 -17.72 -20.52 -7.98
CA ASP A 209 -18.66 -21.49 -8.53
C ASP A 209 -19.53 -22.12 -7.43
N MET A 210 -18.95 -22.39 -6.25
CA MET A 210 -19.71 -22.84 -5.06
C MET A 210 -20.70 -21.78 -4.58
N MET A 211 -20.39 -20.48 -4.70
CA MET A 211 -21.30 -19.40 -4.35
C MET A 211 -22.46 -19.24 -5.34
N LYS A 212 -22.23 -19.53 -6.63
CA LYS A 212 -23.27 -19.43 -7.68
C LYS A 212 -24.26 -20.59 -7.65
N ALA A 213 -23.87 -21.73 -7.09
CA ALA A 213 -24.68 -22.95 -7.02
C ALA A 213 -25.77 -22.92 -5.93
N HIS A 214 -25.87 -21.82 -5.16
CA HIS A 214 -26.83 -21.60 -4.08
C HIS A 214 -27.48 -20.21 -4.22
#